data_AF-A0A101TIY0-F1
#
_entry.id   AF-A0A101TIY0-F1
#
_cell.length_a   1.000
_cell.length_b   1.000
_cell.length_c   1.000
_cell.angle_alpha   90.00
_cell.angle_beta   90.00
_cell.angle_gamma   90.00
#
_symmetry.space_group_name_H-M   'P 1'
#
loop_
_entity.id
_entity.type
_entity.pdbx_description
1 polymer ?
#
loop_
_entity_poly.entity_id
_entity_poly.type
_entity_poly.pdbx_seq_one_letter_code
_entity_poly.pdbx_strand_id
1 'polypeptide(L)'
;MADNVTSLFRSTAAHSPSMAALTREGGEGAGPVDFCIPCNPYFPTPEMFQDMGARLRDIITYYPSSADTITAELCSLLQLPPQCVAMGNGSTELITWIDHLLVRESLAIPVPTFGRWTDQPMETGKRVDMFPLQESSGFALDLAQYAEFIRARGTRVAVICNPNNPDGGYLHKHALVQFMDAMADLDLVIVDESFLEFADAEQEPSVVQEAMLRPNVIVLRSLGKNFGLHGIRFGYLVANPALAGMVRSMLPKWNLNAFAEHVVFMLKNHGAEYAQSLHQVRRDRLDMASHLAQLPGLTVYPSQGNFLFVRLPVGAEGTVVRDRLLTEHRILVRECGNKIGSSSRFLRLVVRPQVDVRRLVSGLEQVLYGSRRGAAVPELGTGTNYSSGTAAVDRLVSSTNGSGMPGLAAQAMGTAMPAAAQPQPAVAQMPTPMPTPMPTPMPTPMPTPMPAPMPAPAPVAPAPAPMPAPAPAAPAPAPMPFPSPVAPAAAVAPAAAVVPPGPTPPGVPARGGLTAAQVRGTTGPAPGLSPAPATGWPNSQSWPNAAGMQTG
;
A
#
# COMPACT_ATOMS: atom_id res chain seq x y z
N MET A 1 -18.81 -17.69 19.26
CA MET A 1 -18.18 -16.42 18.78
C MET A 1 -16.79 -16.65 18.18
N ALA A 2 -15.84 -17.29 18.88
CA ALA A 2 -14.49 -17.55 18.36
C ALA A 2 -14.43 -18.17 16.94
N ASP A 3 -15.29 -19.17 16.65
CA ASP A 3 -15.33 -19.82 15.33
C ASP A 3 -15.79 -18.89 14.20
N ASN A 4 -16.65 -17.90 14.47
CA ASN A 4 -17.14 -16.98 13.45
C ASN A 4 -16.04 -16.01 12.99
N VAL A 5 -15.33 -15.39 13.93
CA VAL A 5 -14.27 -14.43 13.62
C VAL A 5 -13.11 -15.10 12.87
N THR A 6 -12.72 -16.32 13.27
CA THR A 6 -11.66 -17.08 12.58
C THR A 6 -12.11 -17.63 11.22
N SER A 7 -13.41 -17.82 10.98
CA SER A 7 -13.94 -18.21 9.66
C SER A 7 -13.67 -17.17 8.57
N LEU A 8 -13.58 -15.88 8.91
CA LEU A 8 -13.29 -14.80 7.97
C LEU A 8 -11.94 -14.99 7.24
N PHE A 9 -10.95 -15.64 7.89
CA PHE A 9 -9.66 -15.95 7.27
C PHE A 9 -9.73 -17.14 6.30
N ARG A 10 -10.84 -17.90 6.30
CA ARG A 10 -11.09 -19.04 5.40
C ARG A 10 -11.99 -18.68 4.22
N SER A 11 -12.84 -17.65 4.37
CA SER A 11 -13.82 -17.24 3.35
C SER A 11 -13.37 -16.10 2.44
N THR A 12 -12.29 -15.39 2.77
CA THR A 12 -11.86 -14.20 2.02
C THR A 12 -10.63 -14.48 1.14
N ALA A 13 -10.70 -14.14 -0.15
CA ALA A 13 -9.52 -14.17 -1.04
C ALA A 13 -8.48 -13.08 -0.71
N ALA A 14 -8.87 -12.04 0.03
CA ALA A 14 -7.96 -11.02 0.54
C ALA A 14 -7.09 -11.59 1.67
N HIS A 15 -5.80 -11.24 1.68
CA HIS A 15 -4.81 -11.78 2.62
C HIS A 15 -5.12 -11.56 4.12
N SER A 16 -6.05 -10.67 4.47
CA SER A 16 -6.56 -10.49 5.83
C SER A 16 -7.97 -9.88 5.76
N PRO A 17 -8.91 -10.26 6.65
CA PRO A 17 -10.23 -9.64 6.72
C PRO A 17 -10.12 -8.18 7.18
N SER A 18 -11.07 -7.34 6.77
CA SER A 18 -11.06 -5.92 7.15
C SER A 18 -11.42 -5.74 8.63
N MET A 19 -10.87 -4.70 9.25
CA MET A 19 -11.24 -4.31 10.62
C MET A 19 -12.76 -4.09 10.77
N ALA A 20 -13.44 -3.57 9.75
CA ALA A 20 -14.89 -3.44 9.75
C ALA A 20 -15.63 -4.80 9.78
N ALA A 21 -15.11 -5.83 9.11
CA ALA A 21 -15.65 -7.19 9.21
C ALA A 21 -15.38 -7.81 10.58
N LEU A 22 -14.17 -7.65 11.11
CA LEU A 22 -13.78 -8.13 12.45
C LEU A 22 -14.59 -7.48 13.57
N THR A 23 -14.89 -6.18 13.49
CA THR A 23 -15.76 -5.49 14.45
C THR A 23 -17.19 -6.01 14.39
N ARG A 24 -17.77 -6.20 13.18
CA ARG A 24 -19.14 -6.74 13.04
C ARG A 24 -19.29 -8.15 13.60
N GLU A 25 -18.31 -9.03 13.36
CA GLU A 25 -18.30 -10.40 13.91
C GLU A 25 -17.89 -10.45 15.40
N GLY A 26 -17.29 -9.37 15.92
CA GLY A 26 -16.70 -9.28 17.26
C GLY A 26 -17.62 -8.74 18.36
N GLY A 27 -18.89 -8.46 18.04
CA GLY A 27 -19.90 -7.88 18.93
C GLY A 27 -19.82 -6.36 19.10
N GLU A 28 -20.75 -5.79 19.89
CA GLU A 28 -20.71 -4.36 20.24
C GLU A 28 -19.47 -4.05 21.10
N GLY A 29 -18.52 -3.31 20.52
CA GLY A 29 -17.31 -2.87 21.20
C GLY A 29 -16.22 -2.44 20.23
N ALA A 30 -15.13 -1.88 20.76
CA ALA A 30 -13.96 -1.56 19.95
C ALA A 30 -13.37 -2.82 19.29
N GLY A 31 -12.92 -2.68 18.04
CA GLY A 31 -12.27 -3.76 17.29
C GLY A 31 -10.97 -4.25 17.96
N PRO A 32 -10.36 -5.34 17.47
CA PRO A 32 -9.08 -5.81 17.98
C PRO A 32 -7.97 -4.77 17.79
N VAL A 33 -6.89 -4.88 18.57
CA VAL A 33 -5.69 -4.06 18.34
C VAL A 33 -5.03 -4.54 17.05
N ASP A 34 -4.95 -3.65 16.05
CA ASP A 34 -4.44 -3.97 14.72
C ASP A 34 -2.91 -3.85 14.65
N PHE A 35 -2.24 -5.00 14.70
CA PHE A 35 -0.81 -5.20 14.38
C PHE A 35 -0.62 -5.75 12.95
N CYS A 36 -1.67 -5.79 12.14
CA CYS A 36 -1.66 -6.36 10.80
C CYS A 36 -1.45 -5.29 9.71
N ILE A 37 -2.19 -4.18 9.71
CA ILE A 37 -2.14 -3.16 8.64
C ILE A 37 -1.11 -2.05 8.97
N PRO A 38 -0.04 -1.86 8.17
CA PRO A 38 1.04 -0.93 8.54
C PRO A 38 0.67 0.54 8.33
N CYS A 39 0.23 1.19 9.41
CA CYS A 39 -0.11 2.61 9.48
C CYS A 39 0.91 3.42 10.30
N ASN A 40 0.89 4.74 10.16
CA ASN A 40 1.42 5.65 11.16
C ASN A 40 0.32 5.89 12.22
N PRO A 41 0.51 5.50 13.49
CA PRO A 41 -0.48 5.69 14.55
C PRO A 41 -0.48 7.10 15.15
N TYR A 42 0.40 8.00 14.69
CA TYR A 42 0.61 9.34 15.25
C TYR A 42 0.32 10.48 14.26
N PHE A 43 -0.22 10.16 13.08
CA PHE A 43 -0.65 11.13 12.09
C PHE A 43 -1.91 10.63 11.36
N PRO A 44 -2.86 11.50 10.98
CA PRO A 44 -3.02 12.89 11.43
C PRO A 44 -3.24 13.01 12.94
N THR A 45 -3.13 14.22 13.49
CA THR A 45 -3.45 14.46 14.91
C THR A 45 -4.97 14.50 15.13
N PRO A 46 -5.46 14.38 16.38
CA PRO A 46 -6.89 14.49 16.68
C PRO A 46 -7.55 15.78 16.21
N GLU A 47 -6.81 16.88 16.13
CA GLU A 47 -7.24 18.19 15.65
C GLU A 47 -7.45 18.16 14.13
N MET A 48 -6.51 17.58 13.37
CA MET A 48 -6.64 17.38 11.92
C MET A 48 -7.85 16.51 11.56
N PHE A 49 -8.18 15.51 12.39
CA PHE A 49 -9.41 14.73 12.24
C PHE A 49 -10.68 15.56 12.52
N GLN A 50 -10.64 16.50 13.46
CA GLN A 50 -11.75 17.43 13.71
C GLN A 50 -11.94 18.40 12.54
N ASP A 51 -10.86 18.93 11.96
CA ASP A 51 -10.90 19.81 10.79
C ASP A 51 -11.47 19.10 9.55
N MET A 52 -11.03 17.86 9.29
CA MET A 52 -11.64 17.01 8.25
C MET A 52 -13.13 16.75 8.51
N GLY A 53 -13.51 16.54 9.77
CA GLY A 53 -14.91 16.36 10.18
C GLY A 53 -15.76 17.61 9.95
N ALA A 54 -15.24 18.78 10.31
CA ALA A 54 -15.91 20.07 10.10
C ALA A 54 -16.11 20.39 8.61
N ARG A 55 -15.17 19.96 7.75
CA ARG A 55 -15.23 20.13 6.29
C ARG A 55 -15.86 18.96 5.53
N LEU A 56 -16.36 17.94 6.21
CA LEU A 56 -16.85 16.70 5.61
C LEU A 56 -17.87 16.96 4.49
N ARG A 57 -18.80 17.90 4.69
CA ARG A 57 -19.83 18.23 3.70
C ARG A 57 -19.23 18.72 2.38
N ASP A 58 -18.25 19.60 2.43
CA ASP A 58 -17.59 20.12 1.23
C ASP A 58 -16.83 18.99 0.50
N ILE A 59 -16.07 18.21 1.27
CA ILE A 59 -15.23 17.11 0.77
C ILE A 59 -16.07 16.05 0.03
N ILE A 60 -17.29 15.75 0.49
CA ILE A 60 -18.14 14.74 -0.15
C ILE A 60 -19.08 15.29 -1.23
N THR A 61 -19.27 16.60 -1.33
CA THR A 61 -20.23 17.20 -2.30
C THR A 61 -19.56 17.90 -3.49
N TYR A 62 -18.28 18.26 -3.38
CA TYR A 62 -17.54 18.88 -4.47
C TYR A 62 -16.71 17.85 -5.25
N TYR A 63 -16.59 18.06 -6.56
CA TYR A 63 -15.52 17.41 -7.31
C TYR A 63 -14.16 17.93 -6.81
N PRO A 64 -13.14 17.06 -6.74
CA PRO A 64 -11.79 17.49 -6.43
C PRO A 64 -11.24 18.41 -7.52
N SER A 65 -10.23 19.20 -7.15
CA SER A 65 -9.40 19.98 -8.07
C SER A 65 -8.78 19.09 -9.16
N SER A 66 -8.29 19.72 -10.22
CA SER A 66 -7.61 18.99 -11.30
C SER A 66 -6.41 18.18 -10.75
N ALA A 67 -6.10 17.06 -11.40
CA ALA A 67 -4.93 16.26 -11.04
C ALA A 67 -3.64 17.10 -11.09
N ASP A 68 -3.52 18.02 -12.04
CA ASP A 68 -2.37 18.93 -12.16
C ASP A 68 -2.27 19.88 -10.95
N THR A 69 -3.40 20.40 -10.45
CA THR A 69 -3.45 21.23 -9.24
C THR A 69 -2.96 20.48 -8.00
N ILE A 70 -3.48 19.26 -7.78
CA ILE A 70 -3.11 18.44 -6.62
C ILE A 70 -1.65 17.95 -6.75
N THR A 71 -1.21 17.65 -7.98
CA THR A 71 0.18 17.30 -8.27
C THR A 71 1.12 18.47 -8.00
N ALA A 72 0.79 19.68 -8.43
CA ALA A 72 1.61 20.86 -8.19
C ALA A 72 1.79 21.16 -6.69
N GLU A 73 0.73 21.06 -5.88
CA GLU A 73 0.83 21.29 -4.43
C GLU A 73 1.70 20.20 -3.76
N LEU A 74 1.48 18.92 -4.06
CA LEU A 74 2.31 17.83 -3.53
C LEU A 74 3.78 17.98 -3.97
N CYS A 75 4.01 18.35 -5.23
CA CYS A 75 5.36 18.53 -5.79
C CYS A 75 6.09 19.74 -5.17
N SER A 76 5.37 20.81 -4.82
CA SER A 76 5.90 21.94 -4.05
C SER A 76 6.44 21.50 -2.69
N LEU A 77 5.68 20.66 -1.97
CA LEU A 77 6.08 20.10 -0.67
C LEU A 77 7.25 19.11 -0.78
N LEU A 78 7.28 18.28 -1.82
CA LEU A 78 8.32 17.27 -2.06
C LEU A 78 9.57 17.81 -2.78
N GLN A 79 9.55 19.08 -3.22
CA GLN A 79 10.59 19.68 -4.07
C GLN A 79 10.86 18.88 -5.36
N LEU A 80 9.79 18.39 -5.99
CA LEU A 80 9.84 17.63 -7.25
C LEU A 80 9.25 18.44 -8.42
N PRO A 81 9.74 18.24 -9.65
CA PRO A 81 9.11 18.78 -10.86
C PRO A 81 7.80 18.02 -11.19
N PRO A 82 6.63 18.68 -11.32
CA PRO A 82 5.33 18.03 -11.53
C PRO A 82 5.26 17.10 -12.75
N GLN A 83 5.97 17.42 -13.84
CA GLN A 83 6.02 16.60 -15.04
C GLN A 83 6.61 15.20 -14.82
N CYS A 84 7.42 15.02 -13.78
CA CYS A 84 8.05 13.75 -13.39
C CYS A 84 7.17 12.88 -12.48
N VAL A 85 5.98 13.36 -12.09
CA VAL A 85 5.10 12.68 -11.13
C VAL A 85 3.83 12.17 -11.81
N ALA A 86 3.33 11.02 -11.39
CA ALA A 86 1.97 10.55 -11.69
C ALA A 86 1.30 10.04 -10.40
N MET A 87 0.06 10.47 -10.15
CA MET A 87 -0.62 10.26 -8.87
C MET A 87 -1.88 9.41 -9.03
N GLY A 88 -2.05 8.39 -8.17
CA GLY A 88 -3.15 7.44 -8.26
C GLY A 88 -3.86 7.18 -6.93
N ASN A 89 -4.93 6.39 -6.99
CA ASN A 89 -5.74 5.92 -5.85
C ASN A 89 -5.02 4.87 -4.99
N GLY A 90 -3.81 5.23 -4.54
CA GLY A 90 -2.84 4.36 -3.90
C GLY A 90 -1.89 3.72 -4.90
N SER A 91 -0.74 3.30 -4.39
CA SER A 91 0.31 2.65 -5.18
C SER A 91 -0.16 1.40 -5.93
N THR A 92 -1.20 0.70 -5.45
CA THR A 92 -1.77 -0.48 -6.13
C THR A 92 -2.32 -0.20 -7.53
N GLU A 93 -2.96 0.96 -7.75
CA GLU A 93 -3.46 1.37 -9.08
C GLU A 93 -2.30 1.65 -10.03
N LEU A 94 -1.24 2.26 -9.51
CA LEU A 94 -0.02 2.54 -10.28
C LEU A 94 0.72 1.25 -10.64
N ILE A 95 0.74 0.23 -9.76
CA ILE A 95 1.26 -1.12 -10.09
C ILE A 95 0.48 -1.72 -11.27
N THR A 96 -0.84 -1.59 -11.27
CA THR A 96 -1.68 -2.05 -12.39
C THR A 96 -1.34 -1.34 -13.70
N TRP A 97 -1.20 -0.01 -13.70
CA TRP A 97 -0.82 0.70 -14.92
C TRP A 97 0.62 0.45 -15.38
N ILE A 98 1.58 0.31 -14.46
CA ILE A 98 2.96 -0.10 -14.79
C ILE A 98 2.96 -1.48 -15.45
N ASP A 99 2.20 -2.44 -14.91
CA ASP A 99 2.07 -3.79 -15.46
C ASP A 99 1.42 -3.81 -16.85
N HIS A 100 0.39 -2.98 -17.11
CA HIS A 100 -0.26 -2.94 -18.43
C HIS A 100 0.55 -2.18 -19.49
N LEU A 101 1.33 -1.17 -19.12
CA LEU A 101 2.01 -0.28 -20.06
C LEU A 101 3.48 -0.63 -20.30
N LEU A 102 4.19 -1.09 -19.27
CA LEU A 102 5.66 -1.11 -19.26
C LEU A 102 6.25 -2.51 -19.06
N VAL A 103 5.52 -3.43 -18.41
CA VAL A 103 5.92 -4.84 -18.37
C VAL A 103 5.38 -5.52 -19.63
N ARG A 104 6.24 -6.19 -20.39
CA ARG A 104 5.84 -6.92 -21.61
C ARG A 104 5.67 -8.41 -21.35
N GLU A 105 6.80 -9.10 -21.21
CA GLU A 105 6.82 -10.57 -21.11
C GLU A 105 7.13 -11.08 -19.70
N SER A 106 8.00 -10.36 -18.97
CA SER A 106 8.59 -10.87 -17.73
C SER A 106 9.01 -9.77 -16.76
N LEU A 107 8.92 -10.11 -15.48
CA LEU A 107 9.35 -9.31 -14.34
C LEU A 107 10.11 -10.21 -13.35
N ALA A 108 11.20 -9.69 -12.78
CA ALA A 108 11.94 -10.33 -11.70
C ALA A 108 11.62 -9.62 -10.38
N ILE A 109 11.52 -10.40 -9.30
CA ILE A 109 11.11 -9.90 -7.98
C ILE A 109 11.69 -10.78 -6.86
N PRO A 110 12.33 -10.20 -5.82
CA PRO A 110 12.72 -10.93 -4.63
C PRO A 110 11.50 -11.44 -3.85
N VAL A 111 11.58 -12.64 -3.28
CA VAL A 111 10.52 -13.21 -2.43
C VAL A 111 11.10 -13.64 -1.06
N PRO A 112 10.43 -13.37 0.07
CA PRO A 112 9.08 -12.84 0.20
C PRO A 112 8.97 -11.32 -0.03
N THR A 113 7.85 -10.89 -0.60
CA THR A 113 7.57 -9.47 -0.90
C THR A 113 6.09 -9.11 -0.73
N PHE A 114 5.68 -7.93 -1.21
CA PHE A 114 4.29 -7.50 -1.30
C PHE A 114 3.59 -8.18 -2.48
N GLY A 115 2.52 -8.94 -2.19
CA GLY A 115 1.86 -9.82 -3.16
C GLY A 115 1.46 -9.17 -4.48
N ARG A 116 1.11 -7.87 -4.52
CA ARG A 116 0.73 -7.25 -5.81
C ARG A 116 1.86 -7.28 -6.86
N TRP A 117 3.13 -7.30 -6.46
CA TRP A 117 4.25 -7.46 -7.39
C TRP A 117 4.39 -8.87 -7.99
N THR A 118 3.77 -9.89 -7.40
CA THR A 118 3.62 -11.22 -7.99
C THR A 118 2.27 -11.39 -8.68
N ASP A 119 1.19 -10.96 -8.03
CA ASP A 119 -0.18 -11.29 -8.41
C ASP A 119 -0.62 -10.56 -9.69
N GLN A 120 -0.34 -9.25 -9.79
CA GLN A 120 -0.68 -8.44 -10.97
C GLN A 120 -0.09 -9.00 -12.28
N PRO A 121 1.23 -9.25 -12.41
CA PRO A 121 1.78 -9.81 -13.64
C PRO A 121 1.31 -11.24 -13.92
N MET A 122 1.06 -12.07 -12.90
CA MET A 122 0.48 -13.41 -13.12
C MET A 122 -0.96 -13.36 -13.64
N GLU A 123 -1.79 -12.47 -13.09
CA GLU A 123 -3.18 -12.24 -13.54
C GLU A 123 -3.26 -11.77 -15.00
N THR A 124 -2.24 -11.05 -15.48
CA THR A 124 -2.14 -10.57 -16.86
C THR A 124 -1.29 -11.48 -17.77
N GLY A 125 -0.96 -12.70 -17.32
CA GLY A 125 -0.32 -13.74 -18.12
C GLY A 125 1.19 -13.59 -18.33
N LYS A 126 1.85 -12.72 -17.56
CA LYS A 126 3.30 -12.46 -17.66
C LYS A 126 4.11 -13.42 -16.79
N ARG A 127 5.37 -13.65 -17.17
CA ARG A 127 6.30 -14.49 -16.41
C ARG A 127 6.84 -13.74 -15.18
N VAL A 128 6.74 -14.36 -14.01
CA VAL A 128 7.32 -13.83 -12.76
C VAL A 128 8.53 -14.68 -12.37
N ASP A 129 9.71 -14.10 -12.53
CA ASP A 129 11.00 -14.72 -12.18
C ASP A 129 11.33 -14.38 -10.71
N MET A 130 11.00 -15.30 -9.80
CA MET A 130 11.10 -15.08 -8.35
C MET A 130 12.51 -15.40 -7.81
N PHE A 131 13.15 -14.43 -7.15
CA PHE A 131 14.46 -14.58 -6.51
C PHE A 131 14.32 -14.84 -5.00
N PRO A 132 14.61 -16.05 -4.49
CA PRO A 132 14.35 -16.40 -3.09
C PRO A 132 15.38 -15.80 -2.12
N LEU A 133 14.93 -14.89 -1.27
CA LEU A 133 15.69 -14.34 -0.14
C LEU A 133 15.85 -15.42 0.95
N GLN A 134 17.09 -15.62 1.41
CA GLN A 134 17.41 -16.73 2.31
C GLN A 134 17.27 -16.34 3.79
N GLU A 135 16.54 -17.15 4.57
CA GLU A 135 16.40 -16.96 6.03
C GLU A 135 17.78 -16.95 6.72
N SER A 136 18.72 -17.79 6.26
CA SER A 136 20.10 -17.87 6.78
C SER A 136 20.89 -16.57 6.64
N SER A 137 20.52 -15.72 5.69
CA SER A 137 21.11 -14.40 5.44
C SER A 137 20.23 -13.28 6.00
N GLY A 138 19.29 -13.59 6.89
CA GLY A 138 18.35 -12.62 7.46
C GLY A 138 17.37 -12.02 6.44
N PHE A 139 17.11 -12.71 5.33
CA PHE A 139 16.39 -12.22 4.15
C PHE A 139 17.05 -11.02 3.42
N ALA A 140 18.34 -10.76 3.66
CA ALA A 140 19.07 -9.71 2.94
C ALA A 140 19.10 -9.97 1.42
N LEU A 141 18.85 -8.91 0.63
CA LEU A 141 18.93 -8.93 -0.82
C LEU A 141 20.35 -8.61 -1.29
N ASP A 142 21.04 -9.63 -1.82
CA ASP A 142 22.28 -9.44 -2.56
C ASP A 142 21.96 -8.96 -3.99
N LEU A 143 22.31 -7.70 -4.28
CA LEU A 143 22.05 -7.07 -5.56
C LEU A 143 22.91 -7.63 -6.71
N ALA A 144 24.09 -8.18 -6.43
CA ALA A 144 24.93 -8.80 -7.45
C ALA A 144 24.37 -10.17 -7.86
N GLN A 145 24.01 -11.01 -6.89
CA GLN A 145 23.34 -12.29 -7.16
C GLN A 145 21.96 -12.09 -7.84
N TYR A 146 21.22 -11.05 -7.45
CA TYR A 146 19.95 -10.71 -8.10
C TYR A 146 20.14 -10.21 -9.54
N ALA A 147 21.17 -9.40 -9.79
CA ALA A 147 21.57 -9.00 -11.14
C ALA A 147 21.92 -10.22 -12.01
N GLU A 148 22.78 -11.12 -11.53
CA GLU A 148 23.13 -12.36 -12.23
C GLU A 148 21.90 -13.23 -12.53
N PHE A 149 20.98 -13.36 -11.57
CA PHE A 149 19.71 -14.06 -11.74
C PHE A 149 18.86 -13.43 -12.87
N ILE A 150 18.69 -12.11 -12.87
CA ILE A 150 17.95 -11.39 -13.93
C ILE A 150 18.56 -11.69 -15.31
N ARG A 151 19.90 -11.65 -15.43
CA ARG A 151 20.60 -11.96 -16.69
C ARG A 151 20.40 -13.41 -17.11
N ALA A 152 20.58 -14.36 -16.19
CA ALA A 152 20.43 -15.80 -16.46
C ALA A 152 18.99 -16.18 -16.86
N ARG A 153 17.98 -15.45 -16.37
CA ARG A 153 16.57 -15.63 -16.73
C ARG A 153 16.15 -14.88 -18.00
N GLY A 154 16.99 -13.98 -18.52
CA GLY A 154 16.64 -13.09 -19.63
C GLY A 154 15.47 -12.17 -19.31
N THR A 155 15.29 -11.81 -18.04
CA THR A 155 14.17 -10.99 -17.57
C THR A 155 14.40 -9.53 -17.93
N ARG A 156 13.35 -8.82 -18.35
CA ARG A 156 13.46 -7.44 -18.88
C ARG A 156 13.01 -6.35 -17.92
N VAL A 157 12.28 -6.70 -16.86
CA VAL A 157 11.88 -5.78 -15.79
C VAL A 157 12.38 -6.29 -14.45
N ALA A 158 12.98 -5.42 -13.63
CA ALA A 158 13.40 -5.74 -12.27
C ALA A 158 12.61 -4.93 -11.24
N VAL A 159 12.23 -5.53 -10.12
CA VAL A 159 11.56 -4.85 -9.00
C VAL A 159 12.33 -5.02 -7.71
N ILE A 160 12.44 -3.94 -6.94
CA ILE A 160 13.01 -3.91 -5.59
C ILE A 160 12.03 -3.13 -4.69
N CYS A 161 11.63 -3.70 -3.56
CA CYS A 161 10.94 -2.95 -2.51
C CYS A 161 11.96 -2.51 -1.47
N ASN A 162 12.04 -1.21 -1.15
CA ASN A 162 13.01 -0.68 -0.19
C ASN A 162 12.38 0.40 0.71
N PRO A 163 12.15 0.15 2.01
CA PRO A 163 12.29 -1.12 2.72
C PRO A 163 11.35 -2.22 2.19
N ASN A 164 11.79 -3.49 2.20
CA ASN A 164 10.99 -4.62 1.74
C ASN A 164 9.87 -4.98 2.74
N ASN A 165 8.83 -5.66 2.25
CA ASN A 165 7.68 -6.12 3.03
C ASN A 165 7.45 -7.60 2.72
N PRO A 166 7.71 -8.54 3.64
CA PRO A 166 7.36 -8.41 5.05
C PRO A 166 8.53 -8.18 6.00
N ASP A 167 9.76 -8.45 5.57
CA ASP A 167 10.97 -8.53 6.39
C ASP A 167 11.42 -7.18 6.97
N GLY A 168 11.24 -6.09 6.21
CA GLY A 168 11.69 -4.75 6.59
C GLY A 168 13.12 -4.43 6.17
N GLY A 169 13.79 -5.35 5.47
CA GLY A 169 15.15 -5.22 4.97
C GLY A 169 15.34 -3.99 4.10
N TYR A 170 16.54 -3.44 4.15
CA TYR A 170 16.88 -2.13 3.59
C TYR A 170 18.17 -2.17 2.80
N LEU A 171 18.19 -1.43 1.70
CA LEU A 171 19.34 -1.19 0.84
C LEU A 171 19.67 0.29 0.85
N HIS A 172 20.95 0.60 1.04
CA HIS A 172 21.43 1.97 0.99
C HIS A 172 21.30 2.57 -0.42
N LYS A 173 21.07 3.88 -0.51
CA LYS A 173 20.88 4.61 -1.78
C LYS A 173 22.00 4.34 -2.79
N HIS A 174 23.26 4.35 -2.34
CA HIS A 174 24.42 4.13 -3.22
C HIS A 174 24.41 2.74 -3.89
N ALA A 175 23.95 1.70 -3.18
CA ALA A 175 23.89 0.34 -3.70
C ALA A 175 22.75 0.20 -4.73
N LEU A 176 21.61 0.86 -4.49
CA LEU A 176 20.53 0.96 -5.48
C LEU A 176 20.97 1.72 -6.74
N VAL A 177 21.74 2.81 -6.61
CA VAL A 177 22.31 3.54 -7.75
C VAL A 177 23.22 2.64 -8.58
N GLN A 178 24.16 1.94 -7.94
CA GLN A 178 25.05 0.99 -8.63
C GLN A 178 24.27 -0.13 -9.35
N PHE A 179 23.20 -0.64 -8.74
CA PHE A 179 22.33 -1.63 -9.38
C PHE A 179 21.57 -1.04 -10.59
N MET A 180 21.00 0.17 -10.46
CA MET A 180 20.32 0.84 -11.58
C MET A 180 21.26 1.09 -12.76
N ASP A 181 22.51 1.49 -12.48
CA ASP A 181 23.52 1.74 -13.51
C ASP A 181 23.96 0.43 -14.19
N ALA A 182 24.13 -0.65 -13.42
CA ALA A 182 24.42 -1.98 -13.95
C ALA A 182 23.24 -2.60 -14.74
N MET A 183 22.01 -2.13 -14.51
CA MET A 183 20.77 -2.55 -15.16
C MET A 183 20.22 -1.52 -16.15
N ALA A 184 21.05 -0.58 -16.61
CA ALA A 184 20.64 0.50 -17.51
C ALA A 184 20.10 0.03 -18.89
N ASP A 185 20.40 -1.21 -19.29
CA ASP A 185 19.86 -1.83 -20.52
C ASP A 185 18.54 -2.58 -20.31
N LEU A 186 18.02 -2.72 -19.09
CA LEU A 186 16.69 -3.32 -18.85
C LEU A 186 15.57 -2.40 -19.37
N ASP A 187 14.44 -2.99 -19.78
CA ASP A 187 13.26 -2.24 -20.20
C ASP A 187 12.72 -1.36 -19.06
N LEU A 188 12.80 -1.85 -17.80
CA LEU A 188 12.38 -1.11 -16.62
C LEU A 188 13.03 -1.62 -15.32
N VAL A 189 13.43 -0.71 -14.43
CA VAL A 189 13.74 -0.97 -13.02
C VAL A 189 12.73 -0.22 -12.15
N ILE A 190 12.07 -0.93 -11.24
CA ILE A 190 11.07 -0.37 -10.33
C ILE A 190 11.61 -0.43 -8.89
N VAL A 191 11.57 0.70 -8.20
CA VAL A 191 11.89 0.79 -6.76
C VAL A 191 10.64 1.21 -5.98
N ASP A 192 10.07 0.30 -5.20
CA ASP A 192 8.91 0.57 -4.34
C ASP A 192 9.39 1.09 -2.97
N GLU A 193 9.39 2.42 -2.85
CA GLU A 193 9.75 3.20 -1.66
C GLU A 193 8.54 3.42 -0.72
N SER A 194 7.48 2.61 -0.81
CA SER A 194 6.23 2.79 -0.03
C SER A 194 6.36 2.86 1.51
N PHE A 195 7.52 2.52 2.08
CA PHE A 195 7.78 2.56 3.52
C PHE A 195 8.98 3.44 3.89
N LEU A 196 9.56 4.16 2.92
CA LEU A 196 10.86 4.81 3.07
C LEU A 196 10.84 5.96 4.08
N GLU A 197 9.71 6.63 4.31
CA GLU A 197 9.64 7.71 5.31
C GLU A 197 9.85 7.20 6.75
N PHE A 198 9.71 5.89 6.99
CA PHE A 198 10.05 5.26 8.27
C PHE A 198 11.53 4.89 8.40
N ALA A 199 12.33 4.99 7.35
CA ALA A 199 13.76 4.70 7.41
C ALA A 199 14.53 5.80 8.16
N ASP A 200 15.58 5.39 8.87
CA ASP A 200 16.53 6.22 9.62
C ASP A 200 18.00 5.78 9.43
N ALA A 201 18.27 4.81 8.55
CA ALA A 201 19.61 4.32 8.23
C ALA A 201 20.52 5.34 7.51
N GLU A 202 19.95 6.33 6.82
CA GLU A 202 20.67 7.44 6.19
C GLU A 202 19.77 8.69 6.05
N GLN A 203 20.37 9.87 5.87
CA GLN A 203 19.65 11.15 5.85
C GLN A 203 18.79 11.35 4.59
N GLU A 204 19.28 10.93 3.43
CA GLU A 204 18.58 11.06 2.14
C GLU A 204 18.44 9.69 1.45
N PRO A 205 17.61 8.78 1.98
CA PRO A 205 17.57 7.37 1.57
C PRO A 205 16.97 7.12 0.18
N SER A 206 16.46 8.15 -0.49
CA SER A 206 15.64 8.02 -1.69
C SER A 206 16.40 8.13 -3.00
N VAL A 207 15.98 7.32 -3.97
CA VAL A 207 16.40 7.35 -5.37
C VAL A 207 15.41 8.09 -6.30
N VAL A 208 14.44 8.88 -5.80
CA VAL A 208 13.52 9.66 -6.67
C VAL A 208 14.25 10.60 -7.63
N GLN A 209 15.36 11.22 -7.20
CA GLN A 209 16.18 12.09 -8.03
C GLN A 209 16.84 11.29 -9.18
N GLU A 210 17.29 10.08 -8.88
CA GLU A 210 17.93 9.15 -9.82
C GLU A 210 16.94 8.64 -10.88
N ALA A 211 15.68 8.45 -10.48
CA ALA A 211 14.58 8.02 -11.35
C ALA A 211 14.14 9.09 -12.37
N MET A 212 14.25 10.37 -12.02
CA MET A 212 13.96 11.47 -12.95
C MET A 212 15.00 11.60 -14.07
N LEU A 213 16.24 11.14 -13.81
CA LEU A 213 17.36 11.23 -14.75
C LEU A 213 17.49 10.01 -15.67
N ARG A 214 16.95 8.84 -15.28
CA ARG A 214 17.11 7.58 -16.03
C ARG A 214 15.91 7.28 -16.92
N PRO A 215 16.12 6.79 -18.17
CA PRO A 215 15.03 6.53 -19.12
C PRO A 215 14.14 5.35 -18.73
N ASN A 216 14.64 4.44 -17.87
CA ASN A 216 14.04 3.15 -17.55
C ASN A 216 13.81 2.93 -16.04
N VAL A 217 13.74 3.98 -15.21
CA VAL A 217 13.54 3.85 -13.76
C VAL A 217 12.22 4.48 -13.31
N ILE A 218 11.48 3.76 -12.47
CA ILE A 218 10.30 4.27 -11.76
C ILE A 218 10.48 4.06 -10.25
N VAL A 219 10.24 5.10 -9.47
CA VAL A 219 10.09 5.02 -8.01
C VAL A 219 8.61 5.11 -7.65
N LEU A 220 8.13 4.21 -6.79
CA LEU A 220 6.74 4.17 -6.33
C LEU A 220 6.65 4.53 -4.84
N ARG A 221 5.69 5.39 -4.48
CA ARG A 221 5.48 5.91 -3.12
C ARG A 221 4.01 5.78 -2.71
N SER A 222 3.76 5.61 -1.41
CA SER A 222 2.44 5.29 -0.87
C SER A 222 2.15 6.08 0.41
N LEU A 223 1.39 7.17 0.29
CA LEU A 223 1.12 8.04 1.44
C LEU A 223 0.09 7.47 2.41
N GLY A 224 -0.77 6.55 1.95
CA GLY A 224 -1.73 5.89 2.83
C GLY A 224 -1.09 5.14 4.02
N LYS A 225 0.21 4.79 3.93
CA LYS A 225 0.99 4.14 5.00
C LYS A 225 1.59 5.16 5.97
N ASN A 226 2.41 6.08 5.46
CA ASN A 226 3.11 7.07 6.27
C ASN A 226 2.19 8.13 6.91
N PHE A 227 1.02 8.39 6.33
CA PHE A 227 -0.02 9.23 6.95
C PHE A 227 -1.06 8.43 7.75
N GLY A 228 -1.00 7.10 7.79
CA GLY A 228 -2.03 6.27 8.44
C GLY A 228 -3.42 6.25 7.76
N LEU A 229 -3.62 6.99 6.68
CA LEU A 229 -4.90 7.20 6.00
C LEU A 229 -5.16 6.20 4.86
N HIS A 230 -5.08 4.90 5.14
CA HIS A 230 -5.26 3.85 4.12
C HIS A 230 -6.57 3.95 3.33
N GLY A 231 -7.66 4.39 3.98
CA GLY A 231 -8.99 4.53 3.40
C GLY A 231 -9.10 5.64 2.36
N ILE A 232 -8.23 6.66 2.40
CA ILE A 232 -8.22 7.77 1.43
C ILE A 232 -7.69 7.35 0.06
N ARG A 233 -7.00 6.20 -0.03
CA ARG A 233 -6.45 5.66 -1.30
C ARG A 233 -5.52 6.66 -2.00
N PHE A 234 -4.28 6.79 -1.52
CA PHE A 234 -3.36 7.81 -2.04
C PHE A 234 -1.91 7.31 -2.23
N GLY A 235 -1.32 7.62 -3.39
CA GLY A 235 0.02 7.22 -3.80
C GLY A 235 0.47 7.93 -5.07
N TYR A 236 1.78 7.92 -5.35
CA TYR A 236 2.36 8.50 -6.55
C TYR A 236 3.55 7.68 -7.02
N LEU A 237 3.95 7.88 -8.27
CA LEU A 237 5.26 7.47 -8.77
C LEU A 237 6.06 8.70 -9.19
N VAL A 238 7.39 8.55 -9.20
CA VAL A 238 8.36 9.50 -9.73
C VAL A 238 9.19 8.80 -10.78
N ALA A 239 9.34 9.43 -11.95
CA ALA A 239 10.13 8.93 -13.07
C ALA A 239 10.55 10.12 -13.96
N ASN A 240 11.29 9.87 -15.04
CA ASN A 240 11.46 10.89 -16.07
C ASN A 240 10.11 11.33 -16.67
N PRO A 241 10.02 12.52 -17.30
CA PRO A 241 8.74 13.06 -17.78
C PRO A 241 8.00 12.20 -18.80
N ALA A 242 8.71 11.37 -19.58
CA ALA A 242 8.10 10.49 -20.57
C ALA A 242 7.43 9.27 -19.90
N LEU A 243 8.13 8.57 -19.00
CA LEU A 243 7.55 7.47 -18.22
C LEU A 243 6.36 7.94 -17.36
N ALA A 244 6.53 9.05 -16.64
CA ALA A 244 5.46 9.64 -15.83
C ALA A 244 4.27 10.08 -16.71
N GLY A 245 4.54 10.66 -17.89
CA GLY A 245 3.53 11.04 -18.88
C GLY A 245 2.71 9.88 -19.41
N MET A 246 3.35 8.75 -19.75
CA MET A 246 2.65 7.54 -20.19
C MET A 246 1.67 7.04 -19.12
N VAL A 247 2.11 6.92 -17.86
CA VAL A 247 1.19 6.50 -16.78
C VAL A 247 0.08 7.53 -16.55
N ARG A 248 0.39 8.83 -16.52
CA ARG A 248 -0.64 9.90 -16.40
C ARG A 248 -1.72 9.80 -17.47
N SER A 249 -1.36 9.49 -18.72
CA SER A 249 -2.33 9.43 -19.83
C SER A 249 -3.40 8.33 -19.69
N MET A 250 -3.17 7.32 -18.84
CA MET A 250 -4.15 6.26 -18.57
C MET A 250 -5.02 6.52 -17.33
N LEU A 251 -4.68 7.52 -16.52
CA LEU A 251 -5.42 7.81 -15.30
C LEU A 251 -6.73 8.57 -15.63
N PRO A 252 -7.87 8.20 -15.01
CA PRO A 252 -9.14 8.90 -15.22
C PRO A 252 -9.09 10.40 -14.91
N LYS A 253 -9.99 11.17 -15.52
CA LYS A 253 -10.29 12.53 -15.04
C LYS A 253 -10.95 12.44 -13.66
N TRP A 254 -10.55 13.32 -12.74
CA TRP A 254 -10.94 13.28 -11.32
C TRP A 254 -10.62 11.95 -10.64
N ASN A 255 -9.54 11.28 -11.03
CA ASN A 255 -9.11 10.02 -10.41
C ASN A 255 -8.85 10.19 -8.90
N LEU A 256 -8.03 11.18 -8.52
CA LEU A 256 -7.78 11.50 -7.11
C LEU A 256 -9.07 12.01 -6.46
N ASN A 257 -9.39 11.50 -5.29
CA ASN A 257 -10.58 11.88 -4.53
C ASN A 257 -10.35 13.14 -3.66
N ALA A 258 -11.43 13.80 -3.27
CA ALA A 258 -11.37 15.05 -2.50
C ALA A 258 -10.78 14.92 -1.08
N PHE A 259 -10.79 13.73 -0.47
CA PHE A 259 -10.06 13.50 0.78
C PHE A 259 -8.54 13.52 0.56
N ALA A 260 -8.06 12.94 -0.56
CA ALA A 260 -6.65 12.97 -0.92
C ALA A 260 -6.18 14.40 -1.19
N GLU A 261 -6.98 15.21 -1.90
CA GLU A 261 -6.75 16.64 -2.05
C GLU A 261 -6.66 17.35 -0.71
N HIS A 262 -7.68 17.21 0.14
CA HIS A 262 -7.71 17.88 1.44
C HIS A 262 -6.46 17.57 2.29
N VAL A 263 -6.01 16.32 2.29
CA VAL A 263 -4.77 15.91 2.98
C VAL A 263 -3.53 16.54 2.35
N VAL A 264 -3.39 16.60 1.02
CA VAL A 264 -2.25 17.27 0.37
C VAL A 264 -2.14 18.73 0.78
N PHE A 265 -3.25 19.47 0.74
CA PHE A 265 -3.27 20.89 1.12
C PHE A 265 -3.07 21.11 2.63
N MET A 266 -3.48 20.16 3.48
CA MET A 266 -3.24 20.19 4.93
C MET A 266 -1.75 20.15 5.28
N LEU A 267 -0.95 19.31 4.59
CA LEU A 267 0.47 19.06 4.92
C LEU A 267 1.32 20.33 5.01
N LYS A 268 1.01 21.35 4.20
CA LYS A 268 1.69 22.65 4.18
C LYS A 268 1.78 23.32 5.55
N ASN A 269 0.76 23.13 6.37
CA ASN A 269 0.66 23.75 7.70
C ASN A 269 1.14 22.83 8.83
N HIS A 270 1.37 21.53 8.53
CA HIS A 270 1.52 20.47 9.53
C HIS A 270 2.76 19.58 9.31
N GLY A 271 3.76 20.09 8.61
CA GLY A 271 5.01 19.38 8.33
C GLY A 271 5.82 19.03 9.59
N ALA A 272 5.70 19.83 10.67
CA ALA A 272 6.38 19.59 11.93
C ALA A 272 5.78 18.39 12.68
N GLU A 273 4.45 18.33 12.76
CA GLU A 273 3.69 17.23 13.35
C GLU A 273 3.91 15.94 12.55
N TYR A 274 3.94 16.03 11.22
CA TYR A 274 4.28 14.89 10.36
C TYR A 274 5.71 14.38 10.64
N ALA A 275 6.72 15.25 10.65
CA ALA A 275 8.10 14.85 10.97
C ALA A 275 8.20 14.22 12.36
N GLN A 276 7.59 14.84 13.37
CA GLN A 276 7.55 14.32 14.75
C GLN A 276 6.88 12.95 14.82
N SER A 277 5.80 12.72 14.06
CA SER A 277 5.13 11.41 13.99
C SER A 277 6.07 10.30 13.48
N LEU A 278 6.89 10.58 12.47
CA LEU A 278 7.87 9.63 11.93
C LEU A 278 8.98 9.32 12.93
N HIS A 279 9.52 10.34 13.61
CA HIS A 279 10.47 10.15 14.71
C HIS A 279 9.91 9.27 15.84
N GLN A 280 8.62 9.48 16.16
CA GLN A 280 7.92 8.71 17.19
C GLN A 280 7.74 7.24 16.77
N VAL A 281 7.36 6.96 15.51
CA VAL A 281 7.33 5.57 14.97
C VAL A 281 8.71 4.92 14.96
N ARG A 282 9.77 5.64 14.54
CA ARG A 282 11.15 5.12 14.51
C ARG A 282 11.64 4.71 15.91
N ARG A 283 11.38 5.51 16.94
CA ARG A 283 11.69 5.16 18.33
C ARG A 283 10.93 3.92 18.79
N ASP A 284 9.61 3.92 18.62
CA ASP A 284 8.78 2.79 19.07
C ASP A 284 9.09 1.48 18.34
N ARG A 285 9.62 1.53 17.10
CA ARG A 285 10.15 0.36 16.39
C ARG A 285 11.30 -0.29 17.15
N LEU A 286 12.26 0.50 17.62
CA LEU A 286 13.42 0.01 18.38
C LEU A 286 13.00 -0.54 19.74
N ASP A 287 12.12 0.18 20.43
CA ASP A 287 11.54 -0.25 21.72
C ASP A 287 10.76 -1.57 21.56
N MET A 288 9.91 -1.69 20.54
CA MET A 288 9.12 -2.89 20.23
C MET A 288 10.00 -4.07 19.85
N ALA A 289 11.04 -3.87 19.05
CA ALA A 289 12.01 -4.91 18.72
C ALA A 289 12.72 -5.42 19.99
N SER A 290 13.11 -4.50 20.88
CA SER A 290 13.78 -4.80 22.14
C SER A 290 12.90 -5.58 23.12
N HIS A 291 11.58 -5.30 23.18
CA HIS A 291 10.63 -6.09 23.96
C HIS A 291 10.36 -7.47 23.35
N LEU A 292 10.18 -7.56 22.03
CA LEU A 292 9.90 -8.84 21.35
C LEU A 292 11.11 -9.80 21.42
N ALA A 293 12.34 -9.29 21.32
CA ALA A 293 13.56 -10.09 21.42
C ALA A 293 13.78 -10.77 22.78
N GLN A 294 13.04 -10.37 23.82
CA GLN A 294 13.08 -11.00 25.15
C GLN A 294 12.24 -12.28 25.25
N LEU A 295 11.37 -12.56 24.26
CA LEU A 295 10.50 -13.74 24.25
C LEU A 295 11.28 -15.01 23.81
N PRO A 296 11.38 -16.06 24.64
CA PRO A 296 12.24 -17.22 24.38
C PRO A 296 11.99 -17.91 23.03
N GLY A 297 13.02 -17.94 22.17
CA GLY A 297 12.95 -18.60 20.86
C GLY A 297 12.26 -17.80 19.76
N LEU A 298 11.71 -16.61 20.07
CA LEU A 298 11.29 -15.65 19.05
C LEU A 298 12.55 -15.03 18.42
N THR A 299 12.56 -14.86 17.10
CA THR A 299 13.63 -14.16 16.39
C THR A 299 13.03 -12.93 15.70
N VAL A 300 13.57 -11.75 15.98
CA VAL A 300 13.14 -10.47 15.40
C VAL A 300 14.16 -10.05 14.35
N TYR A 301 13.70 -9.76 13.13
CA TYR A 301 14.57 -9.29 12.05
C TYR A 301 14.67 -7.75 12.07
N PRO A 302 15.84 -7.16 11.77
CA PRO A 302 15.99 -5.71 11.63
C PRO A 302 15.06 -5.14 10.57
N SER A 303 14.54 -3.93 10.78
CA SER A 303 13.60 -3.29 9.85
C SER A 303 13.81 -1.79 9.76
N GLN A 304 13.63 -1.26 8.56
CA GLN A 304 13.53 0.18 8.27
C GLN A 304 12.10 0.62 7.90
N GLY A 305 11.12 -0.30 7.89
CA GLY A 305 9.69 0.02 7.76
C GLY A 305 9.02 0.33 9.11
N ASN A 306 7.69 0.51 9.12
CA ASN A 306 6.87 0.62 10.34
C ASN A 306 6.31 -0.73 10.82
N PHE A 307 7.09 -1.80 10.66
CA PHE A 307 6.72 -3.15 11.08
C PHE A 307 7.98 -3.97 11.33
N LEU A 308 7.84 -5.05 12.11
CA LEU A 308 8.88 -6.03 12.39
C LEU A 308 8.45 -7.38 11.84
N PHE A 309 9.36 -8.07 11.16
CA PHE A 309 9.19 -9.48 10.82
C PHE A 309 9.74 -10.32 11.97
N VAL A 310 8.99 -11.34 12.35
CA VAL A 310 9.39 -12.24 13.45
C VAL A 310 9.20 -13.70 13.04
N ARG A 311 10.18 -14.54 13.39
CA ARG A 311 10.04 -15.99 13.36
C ARG A 311 9.68 -16.50 14.75
N LEU A 312 8.60 -17.26 14.81
CA LEU A 312 8.09 -17.95 16.00
C LEU A 312 9.05 -19.07 16.48
N PRO A 313 8.95 -19.45 17.78
CA PRO A 313 9.66 -20.62 18.31
C PRO A 313 9.36 -21.91 17.53
N VAL A 314 10.25 -22.90 17.65
CA VAL A 314 10.06 -24.22 17.04
C VAL A 314 8.79 -24.87 17.60
N GLY A 315 7.93 -25.38 16.71
CA GLY A 315 6.64 -25.98 17.06
C GLY A 315 5.45 -25.01 17.16
N ALA A 316 5.68 -23.69 17.02
CA ALA A 316 4.61 -22.71 16.98
C ALA A 316 4.20 -22.37 15.52
N GLU A 317 2.91 -22.54 15.22
CA GLU A 317 2.31 -22.25 13.91
C GLU A 317 1.64 -20.86 13.91
N GLY A 318 1.98 -20.00 12.96
CA GLY A 318 1.54 -18.60 12.93
C GLY A 318 0.04 -18.40 12.74
N THR A 319 -0.65 -19.34 12.09
CA THR A 319 -2.12 -19.34 12.00
C THR A 319 -2.76 -19.58 13.37
N VAL A 320 -2.25 -20.55 14.13
CA VAL A 320 -2.68 -20.85 15.50
C VAL A 320 -2.37 -19.68 16.44
N VAL A 321 -1.17 -19.10 16.35
CA VAL A 321 -0.79 -17.93 17.16
C VAL A 321 -1.66 -16.72 16.84
N ARG A 322 -1.93 -16.43 15.55
CA ARG A 322 -2.85 -15.38 15.11
C ARG A 322 -4.25 -15.59 15.68
N ASP A 323 -4.81 -16.79 15.51
CA ASP A 323 -6.18 -17.07 15.89
C ASP A 323 -6.36 -17.00 17.41
N ARG A 324 -5.39 -17.51 18.19
CA ARG A 324 -5.39 -17.38 19.66
C ARG A 324 -5.19 -15.93 20.13
N LEU A 325 -4.26 -15.16 19.55
CA LEU A 325 -4.12 -13.73 19.87
C LEU A 325 -5.42 -12.95 19.60
N LEU A 326 -6.13 -13.27 18.53
CA LEU A 326 -7.38 -12.61 18.17
C LEU A 326 -8.53 -13.00 19.10
N THR A 327 -8.67 -14.27 19.46
CA THR A 327 -9.78 -14.77 20.28
C THR A 327 -9.57 -14.62 21.78
N GLU A 328 -8.35 -14.82 22.29
CA GLU A 328 -8.00 -14.76 23.72
C GLU A 328 -7.63 -13.33 24.17
N HIS A 329 -7.06 -12.51 23.28
CA HIS A 329 -6.51 -11.18 23.66
C HIS A 329 -7.08 -9.99 22.85
N ARG A 330 -7.93 -10.23 21.85
CA ARG A 330 -8.40 -9.22 20.87
C ARG A 330 -7.23 -8.48 20.19
N ILE A 331 -6.23 -9.22 19.73
CA ILE A 331 -5.06 -8.69 19.00
C ILE A 331 -4.99 -9.34 17.61
N LEU A 332 -4.98 -8.52 16.56
CA LEU A 332 -4.88 -8.97 15.17
C LEU A 332 -3.44 -8.84 14.67
N VAL A 333 -2.84 -9.93 14.22
CA VAL A 333 -1.47 -9.96 13.65
C VAL A 333 -1.46 -10.46 12.21
N ARG A 334 -0.47 -10.04 11.40
CA ARG A 334 -0.31 -10.55 10.04
C ARG A 334 0.55 -11.82 10.03
N GLU A 335 -0.11 -12.97 10.05
CA GLU A 335 0.49 -14.25 9.66
C GLU A 335 1.08 -14.16 8.24
N CYS A 336 2.22 -14.80 7.97
CA CYS A 336 2.96 -14.64 6.70
C CYS A 336 3.29 -15.96 5.98
N GLY A 337 2.78 -17.11 6.39
CA GLY A 337 2.97 -18.39 5.69
C GLY A 337 2.25 -18.48 4.35
N ASN A 338 1.24 -17.65 4.10
CA ASN A 338 0.64 -17.50 2.76
C ASN A 338 1.40 -16.57 1.81
N LYS A 339 2.57 -16.03 2.21
CA LYS A 339 3.47 -15.32 1.29
C LYS A 339 4.43 -16.31 0.63
N ILE A 340 4.58 -16.21 -0.70
CA ILE A 340 5.62 -16.91 -1.44
C ILE A 340 6.99 -16.54 -0.85
N GLY A 341 7.87 -17.53 -0.64
CA GLY A 341 9.19 -17.33 -0.02
C GLY A 341 9.18 -17.24 1.52
N SER A 342 8.04 -17.49 2.17
CA SER A 342 7.89 -17.48 3.64
C SER A 342 7.41 -18.85 4.14
N SER A 343 7.28 -19.02 5.47
CA SER A 343 6.69 -20.21 6.10
C SER A 343 5.68 -19.83 7.19
N SER A 344 4.87 -20.81 7.63
CA SER A 344 3.86 -20.63 8.68
C SER A 344 4.41 -20.13 10.02
N ARG A 345 5.72 -20.28 10.28
CA ARG A 345 6.37 -19.77 11.50
C ARG A 345 6.58 -18.24 11.50
N PHE A 346 6.21 -17.52 10.44
CA PHE A 346 6.49 -16.08 10.33
C PHE A 346 5.26 -15.22 10.56
N LEU A 347 5.43 -14.16 11.36
CA LEU A 347 4.47 -13.07 11.50
C LEU A 347 5.13 -11.74 11.08
N ARG A 348 4.32 -10.81 10.61
CA ARG A 348 4.67 -9.38 10.52
C ARG A 348 3.82 -8.61 11.53
N LEU A 349 4.47 -7.82 12.35
CA LEU A 349 3.89 -7.08 13.47
C LEU A 349 4.12 -5.58 13.24
N VAL A 350 3.05 -4.81 13.07
CA VAL A 350 3.11 -3.36 12.82
C VAL A 350 3.56 -2.61 14.07
N VAL A 351 4.34 -1.56 13.92
CA VAL A 351 4.79 -0.72 15.03
C VAL A 351 3.60 0.07 15.59
N ARG A 352 3.40 -0.03 16.91
CA ARG A 352 2.27 0.54 17.65
C ARG A 352 2.75 1.26 18.92
N PRO A 353 1.90 2.10 19.54
CA PRO A 353 2.24 2.73 20.82
C PRO A 353 2.55 1.71 21.92
N GLN A 354 3.36 2.12 22.90
CA GLN A 354 3.85 1.24 23.98
C GLN A 354 2.75 0.48 24.75
N VAL A 355 1.56 1.08 24.92
CA VAL A 355 0.41 0.42 25.55
C VAL A 355 -0.07 -0.81 24.76
N ASP A 356 -0.11 -0.72 23.44
CA ASP A 356 -0.47 -1.83 22.55
C ASP A 356 0.66 -2.87 22.51
N VAL A 357 1.92 -2.42 22.46
CA VAL A 357 3.09 -3.31 22.43
C VAL A 357 3.16 -4.18 23.69
N ARG A 358 2.89 -3.61 24.89
CA ARG A 358 2.81 -4.39 26.14
C ARG A 358 1.71 -5.45 26.10
N ARG A 359 0.54 -5.11 25.52
CA ARG A 359 -0.56 -6.08 25.33
C ARG A 359 -0.16 -7.20 24.37
N LEU A 360 0.51 -6.88 23.26
CA LEU A 360 1.02 -7.86 22.32
C LEU A 360 2.05 -8.80 22.96
N VAL A 361 3.02 -8.26 23.71
CA VAL A 361 4.07 -9.05 24.35
C VAL A 361 3.47 -9.99 25.40
N SER A 362 2.55 -9.51 26.25
CA SER A 362 1.85 -10.36 27.23
C SER A 362 0.97 -11.42 26.57
N GLY A 363 0.26 -11.07 25.49
CA GLY A 363 -0.53 -12.04 24.70
C GLY A 363 0.34 -13.10 24.04
N LEU A 364 1.48 -12.71 23.44
CA LEU A 364 2.45 -13.65 22.87
C LEU A 364 3.04 -14.57 23.95
N GLU A 365 3.37 -14.06 25.14
CA GLU A 365 3.90 -14.88 26.23
C GLU A 365 2.88 -15.95 26.67
N GLN A 366 1.61 -15.57 26.84
CA GLN A 366 0.54 -16.50 27.20
C GLN A 366 0.22 -17.51 26.08
N VAL A 367 0.19 -17.06 24.82
CA VAL A 367 -0.10 -17.94 23.66
C VAL A 367 1.04 -18.92 23.40
N LEU A 368 2.30 -18.49 23.48
CA LEU A 368 3.47 -19.32 23.13
C LEU A 368 3.95 -20.24 24.27
N TYR A 369 3.84 -19.81 25.53
CA TYR A 369 4.43 -20.53 26.67
C TYR A 369 3.42 -20.94 27.75
N GLY A 370 2.15 -20.50 27.62
CA GLY A 370 1.11 -20.69 28.62
C GLY A 370 1.30 -19.82 29.86
N SER A 371 0.33 -19.85 30.78
CA SER A 371 0.26 -18.99 31.97
C SER A 371 1.31 -19.28 33.07
N ARG A 372 2.48 -19.84 32.73
CA ARG A 372 3.54 -20.21 33.69
C ARG A 372 4.48 -19.07 34.09
N ARG A 373 4.26 -17.85 33.59
CA ARG A 373 4.91 -16.62 34.08
C ARG A 373 3.84 -15.64 34.54
N GLY A 374 3.88 -15.29 35.82
CA GLY A 374 2.93 -14.40 36.47
C GLY A 374 3.16 -12.93 36.14
N ALA A 375 3.03 -12.54 34.86
CA ALA A 375 2.91 -11.15 34.46
C ALA A 375 1.44 -10.73 34.63
N ALA A 376 1.16 -9.87 35.62
CA ALA A 376 -0.17 -9.30 35.79
C ALA A 376 -0.57 -8.51 34.54
N VAL A 377 -1.72 -8.85 33.96
CA VAL A 377 -2.33 -8.05 32.89
C VAL A 377 -2.67 -6.67 33.47
N PRO A 378 -2.19 -5.55 32.89
CA PRO A 378 -2.66 -4.23 33.30
C PRO A 378 -4.14 -4.12 32.96
N GLU A 379 -4.99 -3.99 33.98
CA GLU A 379 -6.41 -3.72 33.79
C GLU A 379 -6.63 -2.36 33.08
N LEU A 380 -7.86 -2.17 32.60
CA LEU A 380 -8.28 -0.98 31.87
C LEU A 380 -8.19 0.28 32.74
N GLY A 381 -7.03 0.94 32.69
CA GLY A 381 -6.87 2.32 33.14
C GLY A 381 -7.75 3.24 32.29
N THR A 382 -8.92 3.62 32.82
CA THR A 382 -9.82 4.61 32.24
C THR A 382 -9.15 5.99 32.27
N GLY A 383 -8.30 6.30 31.29
CA GLY A 383 -7.46 7.50 31.41
C GLY A 383 -6.53 7.92 30.28
N THR A 384 -6.59 7.36 29.07
CA THR A 384 -6.01 8.01 27.86
C THR A 384 -6.82 7.68 26.60
N ASN A 385 -7.66 8.61 26.16
CA ASN A 385 -8.49 8.43 24.97
C ASN A 385 -7.67 8.56 23.67
N TYR A 386 -7.07 7.48 23.19
CA TYR A 386 -6.88 7.33 21.75
C TYR A 386 -8.14 6.74 21.13
N SER A 387 -9.06 7.62 20.73
CA SER A 387 -10.33 7.22 20.13
C SER A 387 -10.10 6.64 18.73
N SER A 388 -10.15 5.32 18.60
CA SER A 388 -10.54 4.72 17.32
C SER A 388 -11.93 5.28 16.98
N GLY A 389 -12.04 6.04 15.88
CA GLY A 389 -13.10 7.03 15.60
C GLY A 389 -14.56 6.54 15.46
N THR A 390 -14.93 5.42 16.07
CA THR A 390 -16.27 4.84 16.08
C THR A 390 -17.15 5.42 17.20
N ALA A 391 -16.56 5.94 18.28
CA ALA A 391 -17.29 6.47 19.45
C ALA A 391 -18.12 7.76 19.19
N ALA A 392 -18.06 8.31 17.97
CA ALA A 392 -18.89 9.45 17.56
C ALA A 392 -20.34 9.05 17.22
N VAL A 393 -20.59 7.77 16.93
CA VAL A 393 -21.94 7.28 16.56
C VAL A 393 -22.79 7.03 17.81
N ASP A 394 -22.24 6.38 18.83
CA ASP A 394 -23.00 6.01 20.04
C ASP A 394 -23.46 7.22 20.87
N ARG A 395 -22.71 8.34 20.83
CA ARG A 395 -23.10 9.58 21.52
C ARG A 395 -24.30 10.29 20.90
N LEU A 396 -24.66 10.00 19.64
CA LEU A 396 -25.86 10.57 19.01
C LEU A 396 -27.13 9.79 19.31
N VAL A 397 -27.02 8.52 19.73
CA VAL A 397 -28.16 7.64 20.02
C VAL A 397 -28.57 7.70 21.49
N SER A 398 -27.65 8.05 22.41
CA SER A 398 -27.90 8.09 23.85
C SER A 398 -28.41 9.43 24.42
N SER A 399 -28.65 10.45 23.58
CA SER A 399 -29.02 11.81 24.04
C SER A 399 -30.39 12.31 23.56
N THR A 400 -31.29 11.44 23.09
CA THR A 400 -32.69 11.81 22.81
C THR A 400 -33.68 10.76 23.31
N ASN A 401 -34.64 11.19 24.12
CA ASN A 401 -35.78 10.41 24.56
C ASN A 401 -36.95 10.53 23.58
N GLY A 402 -36.78 10.04 22.35
CA GLY A 402 -37.87 9.82 21.37
C GLY A 402 -38.59 11.07 20.82
N SER A 403 -38.32 12.28 21.30
CA SER A 403 -39.02 13.51 20.89
C SER A 403 -38.12 14.77 20.76
N GLY A 404 -36.81 14.64 20.97
CA GLY A 404 -35.83 15.61 20.46
C GLY A 404 -35.68 16.96 21.18
N MET A 405 -35.61 16.98 22.52
CA MET A 405 -35.16 18.17 23.28
C MET A 405 -34.12 17.78 24.35
N PRO A 406 -33.04 18.57 24.56
CA PRO A 406 -31.99 18.25 25.52
C PRO A 406 -32.39 18.57 26.97
N GLY A 407 -32.27 17.58 27.86
CA GLY A 407 -32.57 17.73 29.29
C GLY A 407 -31.38 18.27 30.09
N LEU A 408 -31.62 19.36 30.85
CA LEU A 408 -30.69 19.87 31.86
C LEU A 408 -30.88 19.11 33.19
N ALA A 409 -29.79 18.55 33.72
CA ALA A 409 -29.76 18.00 35.08
C ALA A 409 -28.41 18.32 35.75
N ALA A 410 -28.43 19.15 36.78
CA ALA A 410 -27.32 19.38 37.69
C ALA A 410 -27.75 19.01 39.11
N GLN A 411 -26.90 18.30 39.86
CA GLN A 411 -27.12 17.98 41.27
C GLN A 411 -26.32 18.91 42.17
N ALA A 412 -26.96 19.40 43.24
CA ALA A 412 -26.29 19.82 44.46
C ALA A 412 -27.24 19.62 45.66
N MET A 413 -26.74 19.05 46.75
CA MET A 413 -27.46 18.93 48.03
C MET A 413 -27.25 20.19 48.88
N GLY A 414 -28.22 20.58 49.73
CA GLY A 414 -27.95 21.57 50.78
C GLY A 414 -29.14 22.25 51.45
N THR A 415 -29.75 21.57 52.44
CA THR A 415 -30.35 22.13 53.69
C THR A 415 -31.46 23.21 53.69
N ALA A 416 -32.48 22.93 54.52
CA ALA A 416 -33.32 23.83 55.32
C ALA A 416 -34.55 24.54 54.70
N MET A 417 -35.70 24.26 55.35
CA MET A 417 -37.03 24.91 55.31
C MET A 417 -37.10 26.03 56.40
N PRO A 418 -38.13 26.92 56.51
CA PRO A 418 -39.56 26.64 56.25
C PRO A 418 -40.52 27.77 55.77
N ALA A 419 -41.78 27.36 55.50
CA ALA A 419 -43.05 28.13 55.50
C ALA A 419 -43.24 29.21 54.39
N ALA A 420 -44.40 29.40 53.74
CA ALA A 420 -45.72 28.74 53.70
C ALA A 420 -46.37 29.01 52.30
N ALA A 421 -47.59 28.63 51.89
CA ALA A 421 -48.75 28.02 52.55
C ALA A 421 -49.47 27.03 51.59
N GLN A 422 -50.82 27.08 51.46
CA GLN A 422 -51.60 26.31 50.45
C GLN A 422 -52.76 27.16 49.82
N PRO A 423 -53.76 26.62 49.05
CA PRO A 423 -53.92 27.03 47.64
C PRO A 423 -55.35 27.44 47.21
N GLN A 424 -55.54 27.98 46.00
CA GLN A 424 -56.85 28.00 45.31
C GLN A 424 -56.71 27.85 43.77
N PRO A 425 -57.76 27.40 43.04
CA PRO A 425 -57.61 26.79 41.71
C PRO A 425 -58.15 27.59 40.50
N ALA A 426 -57.59 27.26 39.34
CA ALA A 426 -58.18 27.19 37.99
C ALA A 426 -58.96 28.39 37.39
N VAL A 427 -58.43 28.91 36.26
CA VAL A 427 -59.24 29.30 35.08
C VAL A 427 -58.52 28.82 33.82
N ALA A 428 -59.23 28.13 32.93
CA ALA A 428 -58.69 27.72 31.62
C ALA A 428 -58.96 28.80 30.56
N GLN A 429 -58.00 29.03 29.64
CA GLN A 429 -58.18 29.89 28.48
C GLN A 429 -57.92 29.11 27.19
N MET A 430 -58.72 29.38 26.15
CA MET A 430 -58.65 28.72 24.85
C MET A 430 -57.50 29.26 23.99
N PRO A 431 -56.90 28.45 23.10
CA PRO A 431 -55.87 28.91 22.17
C PRO A 431 -56.47 29.69 20.99
N THR A 432 -55.80 30.78 20.61
CA THR A 432 -56.05 31.52 19.36
C THR A 432 -55.31 30.87 18.17
N PRO A 433 -55.81 31.02 16.92
CA PRO A 433 -55.22 30.38 15.75
C PRO A 433 -53.94 31.09 15.25
N MET A 434 -52.99 30.31 14.75
CA MET A 434 -51.78 30.82 14.08
C MET A 434 -52.08 31.35 12.66
N PRO A 435 -51.39 32.41 12.20
CA PRO A 435 -51.46 32.89 10.82
C PRO A 435 -50.56 32.06 9.87
N THR A 436 -51.05 31.83 8.65
CA THR A 436 -50.34 31.13 7.56
C THR A 436 -49.25 32.03 6.96
N PRO A 437 -48.03 31.52 6.67
CA PRO A 437 -46.98 32.31 6.03
C PRO A 437 -47.24 32.57 4.54
N MET A 438 -46.94 33.79 4.08
CA MET A 438 -46.95 34.17 2.65
C MET A 438 -45.68 33.69 1.91
N PRO A 439 -45.76 33.45 0.59
CA PRO A 439 -44.60 33.04 -0.22
C PRO A 439 -43.63 34.21 -0.48
N THR A 440 -42.33 33.92 -0.41
CA THR A 440 -41.22 34.85 -0.66
C THR A 440 -41.00 35.08 -2.17
N PRO A 441 -40.76 36.31 -2.66
CA PRO A 441 -40.46 36.55 -4.07
C PRO A 441 -39.07 36.05 -4.48
N MET A 442 -38.93 35.62 -5.75
CA MET A 442 -37.65 35.21 -6.34
C MET A 442 -36.66 36.39 -6.50
N PRO A 443 -35.35 36.15 -6.36
CA PRO A 443 -34.32 37.17 -6.60
C PRO A 443 -34.09 37.43 -8.10
N THR A 444 -33.92 38.70 -8.45
CA THR A 444 -33.56 39.18 -9.79
C THR A 444 -32.05 39.01 -10.03
N PRO A 445 -31.57 38.59 -11.22
CA PRO A 445 -30.15 38.44 -11.49
C PRO A 445 -29.42 39.80 -11.59
N MET A 446 -28.24 39.89 -10.97
CA MET A 446 -27.32 41.03 -11.13
C MET A 446 -26.59 40.98 -12.50
N PRO A 447 -26.25 42.13 -13.10
CA PRO A 447 -25.49 42.16 -14.34
C PRO A 447 -24.02 41.78 -14.13
N THR A 448 -23.48 40.96 -15.03
CA THR A 448 -22.09 40.50 -15.05
C THR A 448 -21.13 41.64 -15.44
N PRO A 449 -20.00 41.86 -14.74
CA PRO A 449 -18.98 42.79 -15.21
C PRO A 449 -18.26 42.25 -16.46
N MET A 450 -18.00 43.12 -17.43
CA MET A 450 -17.21 42.77 -18.63
C MET A 450 -15.73 42.51 -18.29
N PRO A 451 -15.07 41.52 -18.92
CA PRO A 451 -13.63 41.34 -18.79
C PRO A 451 -12.84 42.53 -19.35
N ALA A 452 -11.74 42.88 -18.69
CA ALA A 452 -10.77 43.84 -19.22
C ALA A 452 -10.01 43.25 -20.44
N PRO A 453 -9.58 44.08 -21.41
CA PRO A 453 -8.84 43.60 -22.57
C PRO A 453 -7.47 43.02 -22.18
N MET A 454 -7.07 41.94 -22.86
CA MET A 454 -5.79 41.27 -22.63
C MET A 454 -4.59 42.18 -22.92
N PRO A 455 -3.49 42.09 -22.15
CA PRO A 455 -2.21 42.69 -22.52
C PRO A 455 -1.68 42.10 -23.83
N ALA A 456 -1.07 42.95 -24.67
CA ALA A 456 -0.40 42.50 -25.89
C ALA A 456 0.83 41.62 -25.56
N PRO A 457 1.17 40.62 -26.41
CA PRO A 457 2.32 39.76 -26.18
C PRO A 457 3.65 40.54 -26.26
N ALA A 458 4.56 40.23 -25.34
CA ALA A 458 5.92 40.79 -25.35
C ALA A 458 6.72 40.31 -26.59
N PRO A 459 7.66 41.12 -27.10
CA PRO A 459 8.45 40.75 -28.28
C PRO A 459 9.37 39.55 -28.01
N VAL A 460 9.43 38.65 -29.00
CA VAL A 460 10.27 37.44 -28.96
C VAL A 460 11.75 37.82 -29.01
N ALA A 461 12.55 37.26 -28.09
CA ALA A 461 14.00 37.44 -28.10
C ALA A 461 14.64 36.79 -29.35
N PRO A 462 15.68 37.39 -29.95
CA PRO A 462 16.32 36.84 -31.14
C PRO A 462 17.02 35.50 -30.84
N ALA A 463 16.96 34.57 -31.80
CA ALA A 463 17.59 33.26 -31.68
C ALA A 463 19.12 33.37 -31.58
N PRO A 464 19.79 32.50 -30.79
CA PRO A 464 21.26 32.47 -30.72
C PRO A 464 21.88 32.02 -32.05
N ALA A 465 23.02 32.62 -32.39
CA ALA A 465 23.77 32.28 -33.60
C ALA A 465 24.31 30.83 -33.54
N PRO A 466 24.42 30.12 -34.69
CA PRO A 466 24.94 28.76 -34.72
C PRO A 466 26.43 28.72 -34.34
N MET A 467 26.81 27.72 -33.54
CA MET A 467 28.21 27.50 -33.17
C MET A 467 29.07 27.07 -34.38
N PRO A 468 30.37 27.40 -34.42
CA PRO A 468 31.28 26.89 -35.44
C PRO A 468 31.42 25.37 -35.35
N ALA A 469 31.53 24.70 -36.51
CA ALA A 469 31.80 23.27 -36.57
C ALA A 469 33.21 22.94 -36.02
N PRO A 470 33.39 21.82 -35.29
CA PRO A 470 34.70 21.41 -34.77
C PRO A 470 35.63 20.95 -35.91
N ALA A 471 36.92 21.25 -35.76
CA ALA A 471 37.96 20.81 -36.68
C ALA A 471 38.16 19.27 -36.62
N PRO A 472 38.59 18.62 -37.72
CA PRO A 472 38.77 17.17 -37.76
C PRO A 472 39.91 16.70 -36.85
N ALA A 473 39.68 15.58 -36.16
CA ALA A 473 40.66 14.99 -35.25
C ALA A 473 41.86 14.36 -35.99
N ALA A 474 43.03 14.42 -35.36
CA ALA A 474 44.25 13.75 -35.85
C ALA A 474 44.12 12.21 -35.75
N PRO A 475 44.79 11.44 -36.62
CA PRO A 475 44.70 9.98 -36.63
C PRO A 475 45.36 9.34 -35.41
N ALA A 476 44.74 8.28 -34.88
CA ALA A 476 45.25 7.52 -33.74
C ALA A 476 46.48 6.65 -34.10
N PRO A 477 47.40 6.38 -33.16
CA PRO A 477 48.56 5.51 -33.39
C PRO A 477 48.17 4.04 -33.52
N ALA A 478 48.94 3.28 -34.30
CA ALA A 478 48.68 1.87 -34.58
C ALA A 478 48.94 0.95 -33.36
N PRO A 479 48.20 -0.17 -33.22
CA PRO A 479 48.35 -1.10 -32.11
C PRO A 479 49.60 -1.99 -32.23
N MET A 480 50.23 -2.31 -31.09
CA MET A 480 51.35 -3.25 -31.01
C MET A 480 50.86 -4.73 -31.03
N PRO A 481 51.68 -5.67 -31.54
CA PRO A 481 51.27 -7.07 -31.70
C PRO A 481 51.24 -7.86 -30.38
N PHE A 482 50.29 -8.78 -30.27
CA PHE A 482 50.18 -9.74 -29.15
C PHE A 482 51.18 -10.91 -29.26
N PRO A 483 51.67 -11.47 -28.14
CA PRO A 483 52.50 -12.67 -28.13
C PRO A 483 51.69 -13.96 -28.41
N SER A 484 52.31 -14.92 -29.07
CA SER A 484 51.68 -16.19 -29.48
C SER A 484 51.52 -17.21 -28.33
N PRO A 485 50.55 -18.15 -28.40
CA PRO A 485 50.33 -19.14 -27.34
C PRO A 485 51.30 -20.33 -27.43
N VAL A 486 51.62 -20.91 -26.27
CA VAL A 486 52.41 -22.16 -26.15
C VAL A 486 51.49 -23.38 -26.27
N ALA A 487 51.95 -24.43 -26.94
CA ALA A 487 51.19 -25.65 -27.22
C ALA A 487 51.07 -26.60 -25.99
N PRO A 488 49.94 -27.32 -25.83
CA PRO A 488 49.78 -28.37 -24.82
C PRO A 488 50.29 -29.74 -25.30
N ALA A 489 50.69 -30.61 -24.37
CA ALA A 489 51.14 -31.97 -24.64
C ALA A 489 49.99 -33.01 -24.63
N ALA A 490 50.20 -34.11 -25.35
CA ALA A 490 49.31 -35.28 -25.48
C ALA A 490 49.05 -35.97 -24.11
N ALA A 491 47.84 -36.32 -23.69
CA ALA A 491 46.81 -37.24 -24.22
C ALA A 491 46.92 -38.70 -23.71
N VAL A 492 45.87 -39.14 -22.99
CA VAL A 492 45.49 -40.56 -22.80
C VAL A 492 43.95 -40.65 -22.80
N ALA A 493 43.42 -41.66 -23.48
CA ALA A 493 42.00 -42.05 -23.57
C ALA A 493 41.95 -43.61 -23.60
N PRO A 494 40.82 -44.33 -23.78
CA PRO A 494 39.42 -43.90 -23.92
C PRO A 494 38.38 -44.79 -23.15
N ALA A 495 37.08 -44.45 -23.24
CA ALA A 495 35.98 -45.43 -23.31
C ALA A 495 34.70 -44.84 -23.95
N ALA A 496 34.40 -45.30 -25.18
CA ALA A 496 33.12 -45.47 -25.89
C ALA A 496 31.82 -44.78 -25.35
N ALA A 497 31.21 -43.84 -26.11
CA ALA A 497 30.18 -44.04 -27.17
C ALA A 497 28.74 -44.25 -26.60
N VAL A 498 27.62 -43.73 -27.15
CA VAL A 498 27.18 -43.50 -28.55
C VAL A 498 26.22 -42.26 -28.67
N VAL A 499 26.19 -41.63 -29.84
CA VAL A 499 25.28 -40.57 -30.39
C VAL A 499 25.12 -40.90 -31.91
N PRO A 500 24.16 -40.45 -32.77
CA PRO A 500 23.00 -39.51 -32.72
C PRO A 500 21.66 -40.25 -33.10
N PRO A 501 20.54 -39.70 -33.71
CA PRO A 501 20.28 -38.35 -34.25
C PRO A 501 18.89 -37.68 -34.05
N GLY A 502 18.83 -36.38 -34.37
CA GLY A 502 17.66 -35.71 -34.98
C GLY A 502 18.09 -35.17 -36.37
N PRO A 503 17.37 -34.22 -37.03
CA PRO A 503 16.07 -33.61 -36.69
C PRO A 503 15.06 -33.59 -37.88
N THR A 504 13.78 -33.22 -37.65
CA THR A 504 12.93 -32.49 -38.64
C THR A 504 11.60 -31.96 -38.02
N PRO A 505 11.07 -30.79 -38.44
CA PRO A 505 9.75 -30.23 -38.04
C PRO A 505 8.75 -30.17 -39.23
N PRO A 506 7.54 -29.54 -39.17
CA PRO A 506 6.61 -29.22 -38.05
C PRO A 506 5.14 -29.73 -38.30
N GLY A 507 4.26 -29.73 -37.28
CA GLY A 507 2.80 -29.91 -37.51
C GLY A 507 1.87 -30.26 -36.31
N VAL A 508 1.03 -29.29 -35.92
CA VAL A 508 -0.16 -29.24 -34.99
C VAL A 508 -1.11 -30.47 -35.01
N PRO A 509 -1.95 -30.77 -33.98
CA PRO A 509 -1.72 -30.92 -32.53
C PRO A 509 -2.22 -32.29 -31.96
N ALA A 510 -1.78 -32.70 -30.76
CA ALA A 510 -2.36 -33.86 -30.06
C ALA A 510 -2.84 -33.51 -28.63
N ARG A 511 -4.06 -33.95 -28.30
CA ARG A 511 -4.70 -33.81 -26.97
C ARG A 511 -4.04 -34.73 -25.94
N GLY A 512 -3.92 -34.31 -24.68
CA GLY A 512 -3.62 -35.23 -23.58
C GLY A 512 -2.92 -34.64 -22.34
N GLY A 513 -3.48 -33.59 -21.73
CA GLY A 513 -3.01 -33.08 -20.42
C GLY A 513 -3.94 -33.50 -19.28
N LEU A 514 -3.38 -34.05 -18.20
CA LEU A 514 -4.13 -34.48 -17.01
C LEU A 514 -4.81 -33.29 -16.29
N THR A 515 -6.00 -33.50 -15.74
CA THR A 515 -6.75 -32.42 -15.07
C THR A 515 -6.45 -32.34 -13.57
N ALA A 516 -6.67 -31.17 -12.96
CA ALA A 516 -6.39 -30.87 -11.55
C ALA A 516 -7.22 -31.67 -10.50
N ALA A 517 -8.00 -32.65 -10.93
CA ALA A 517 -8.62 -33.67 -10.08
C ALA A 517 -7.70 -34.91 -9.93
N GLN A 518 -6.94 -35.27 -10.96
CA GLN A 518 -6.09 -36.48 -10.98
C GLN A 518 -4.82 -36.33 -10.12
N VAL A 519 -4.46 -35.10 -9.75
CA VAL A 519 -3.36 -34.79 -8.82
C VAL A 519 -3.78 -34.93 -7.34
N ARG A 520 -5.07 -35.13 -7.05
CA ARG A 520 -5.63 -35.07 -5.67
C ARG A 520 -6.13 -36.39 -5.07
N GLY A 521 -5.76 -37.54 -5.65
CA GLY A 521 -5.69 -38.80 -4.89
C GLY A 521 -6.98 -39.34 -4.26
N THR A 522 -8.16 -39.03 -4.80
CA THR A 522 -9.44 -39.56 -4.31
C THR A 522 -10.11 -40.48 -5.34
N THR A 523 -10.10 -41.78 -5.08
CA THR A 523 -10.79 -42.80 -5.91
C THR A 523 -12.01 -43.37 -5.18
N GLY A 524 -13.21 -43.05 -5.67
CA GLY A 524 -14.47 -43.63 -5.18
C GLY A 524 -15.69 -42.89 -5.77
N PRO A 525 -16.71 -43.59 -6.33
CA PRO A 525 -17.81 -42.94 -7.02
C PRO A 525 -18.98 -42.58 -6.09
N ALA A 526 -19.60 -41.43 -6.33
CA ALA A 526 -20.96 -41.10 -5.87
C ALA A 526 -21.85 -40.85 -7.10
N PRO A 527 -23.05 -41.43 -7.20
CA PRO A 527 -23.84 -41.38 -8.43
C PRO A 527 -24.84 -40.22 -8.48
N GLY A 528 -25.08 -39.68 -9.68
CA GLY A 528 -26.36 -39.06 -10.03
C GLY A 528 -26.45 -37.53 -9.99
N LEU A 529 -25.76 -36.82 -10.90
CA LEU A 529 -26.17 -35.49 -11.37
C LEU A 529 -25.87 -35.34 -12.87
N SER A 530 -26.91 -35.09 -13.67
CA SER A 530 -26.77 -34.74 -15.10
C SER A 530 -26.57 -33.23 -15.26
N PRO A 531 -25.63 -32.76 -16.10
CA PRO A 531 -25.43 -31.34 -16.35
C PRO A 531 -26.47 -30.80 -17.36
N ALA A 532 -27.11 -29.68 -17.02
CA ALA A 532 -27.95 -28.91 -17.92
C ALA A 532 -27.08 -28.00 -18.84
N PRO A 533 -27.54 -27.66 -20.06
CA PRO A 533 -26.75 -26.87 -21.01
C PRO A 533 -26.70 -25.38 -20.62
N ALA A 534 -25.53 -24.77 -20.78
CA ALA A 534 -25.34 -23.34 -20.56
C ALA A 534 -25.78 -22.50 -21.77
N THR A 535 -26.70 -21.57 -21.54
CA THR A 535 -26.81 -20.33 -22.32
C THR A 535 -25.63 -19.42 -21.92
N GLY A 536 -25.03 -18.58 -22.77
CA GLY A 536 -25.39 -18.14 -24.11
C GLY A 536 -24.94 -16.67 -24.26
N TRP A 537 -23.71 -16.44 -24.71
CA TRP A 537 -23.17 -15.10 -25.03
C TRP A 537 -22.55 -15.11 -26.45
N PRO A 538 -22.56 -14.00 -27.21
CA PRO A 538 -22.44 -14.06 -28.67
C PRO A 538 -21.00 -14.17 -29.20
N ASN A 539 -20.87 -14.78 -30.39
CA ASN A 539 -19.60 -14.99 -31.09
C ASN A 539 -18.95 -13.70 -31.62
N SER A 540 -17.62 -13.75 -31.77
CA SER A 540 -16.73 -12.67 -32.20
C SER A 540 -16.75 -12.35 -33.71
N GLN A 541 -17.94 -12.11 -34.31
CA GLN A 541 -18.08 -11.77 -35.73
C GLN A 541 -18.69 -10.38 -36.01
N SER A 542 -18.64 -9.45 -35.06
CA SER A 542 -19.17 -8.10 -35.22
C SER A 542 -18.18 -7.00 -34.83
N TRP A 543 -17.08 -6.88 -35.59
CA TRP A 543 -16.19 -5.70 -35.58
C TRP A 543 -15.86 -5.32 -37.04
N PRO A 544 -16.04 -4.06 -37.47
CA PRO A 544 -15.72 -3.64 -38.83
C PRO A 544 -14.21 -3.45 -39.04
N ASN A 545 -13.69 -3.92 -40.18
CA ASN A 545 -12.29 -3.77 -40.55
C ASN A 545 -11.93 -2.30 -40.85
N ALA A 546 -10.77 -1.85 -40.36
CA ALA A 546 -10.20 -0.56 -40.70
C ALA A 546 -9.19 -0.69 -41.85
N ALA A 547 -9.61 -0.39 -43.08
CA ALA A 547 -8.70 -0.17 -44.21
C ALA A 547 -9.37 0.68 -45.31
N GLY A 548 -8.76 1.82 -45.64
CA GLY A 548 -9.00 2.53 -46.90
C GLY A 548 -9.68 3.90 -46.80
N MET A 549 -8.88 4.97 -46.81
CA MET A 549 -9.02 6.05 -47.79
C MET A 549 -7.76 6.92 -47.84
N GLN A 550 -7.23 7.11 -49.06
CA GLN A 550 -6.25 8.14 -49.40
C GLN A 550 -6.97 9.29 -50.13
N THR A 551 -6.41 10.49 -50.02
CA THR A 551 -6.51 11.63 -50.96
C THR A 551 -7.89 12.04 -51.49
N GLY A 552 -8.34 13.21 -51.05
CA GLY A 552 -9.41 14.03 -51.64
C GLY A 552 -9.33 15.43 -51.04
#